data_AF-A0A6B3ULN6-F1
#
_entry.id   AF-A0A6B3ULN6-F1
#
_cell.length_a   1.000
_cell.length_b   1.000
_cell.length_c   1.000
_cell.angle_alpha   90.00
_cell.angle_beta   90.00
_cell.angle_gamma   90.00
#
_symmetry.space_group_name_H-M   'P 1'
#
loop_
_entity.id
_entity.type
_entity.pdbx_description
1 polymer ?
#
loop_
_entity_poly.entity_id
_entity_poly.type
_entity_poly.pdbx_seq_one_letter_code
_entity_poly.pdbx_strand_id
1 'polypeptide(L)'
;MHDFPSWASALRDLFTGLAAAIAGWVGLRGLGAWRAEAVGRRKTELAEEVLAQFYRARDALTWARFPHPDVFADAPSPGAADDDAEARRRQAASAPVERLSREMALFSELQANRYRFMAVFGEPAARPFDEIMAARDDVVRCAGDLMRSYADDTPSPTPEAAQARDQMEREVGWGARDADPIAQRVDAAIREIERTCRPLIDEVHRKDRFARKRG
;
A
#
# COMPACT_ATOMS: atom_id res chain seq x y z
N MET A 1 -28.08 -38.26 64.09
CA MET A 1 -27.02 -38.13 63.07
C MET A 1 -27.23 -39.25 62.08
N HIS A 2 -27.79 -38.97 60.91
CA HIS A 2 -27.90 -39.98 59.85
C HIS A 2 -26.59 -39.97 59.08
N ASP A 3 -25.76 -41.00 59.26
CA ASP A 3 -24.59 -41.23 58.44
C ASP A 3 -25.06 -41.50 57.00
N PHE A 4 -24.59 -40.69 56.06
CA PHE A 4 -24.88 -40.92 54.65
C PHE A 4 -24.24 -42.24 54.21
N PRO A 5 -24.93 -43.05 53.41
CA PRO A 5 -24.39 -44.31 52.95
C PRO A 5 -23.15 -44.08 52.07
N SER A 6 -22.11 -44.90 52.24
CA SER A 6 -20.77 -44.76 51.64
C SER A 6 -20.75 -44.68 50.10
N TRP A 7 -21.82 -45.11 49.42
CA TRP A 7 -21.97 -44.94 47.98
C TRP A 7 -22.20 -43.47 47.57
N ALA A 8 -22.78 -42.65 48.46
CA ALA A 8 -23.11 -41.26 48.17
C ALA A 8 -21.87 -40.35 48.15
N SER A 9 -20.87 -40.62 48.97
CA SER A 9 -19.58 -39.91 48.94
C SER A 9 -18.79 -40.29 47.68
N ALA A 10 -18.73 -41.58 47.34
CA ALA A 10 -18.06 -42.05 46.11
C ALA A 10 -18.67 -41.41 44.84
N LEU A 11 -20.00 -41.23 44.81
CA LEU A 11 -20.70 -40.58 43.71
C LEU A 11 -20.31 -39.08 43.57
N ARG A 12 -20.18 -38.37 44.70
CA ARG A 12 -19.77 -36.95 44.71
C ARG A 12 -18.34 -36.77 44.20
N ASP A 13 -17.43 -37.65 44.60
CA ASP A 13 -16.03 -37.60 44.15
C ASP A 13 -15.92 -37.87 42.65
N LEU A 14 -16.73 -38.82 42.14
CA LEU A 14 -16.84 -39.09 40.70
C LEU A 14 -17.32 -37.87 39.91
N PHE A 15 -18.40 -37.22 40.36
CA PHE A 15 -18.92 -36.01 39.71
C PHE A 15 -17.93 -34.85 39.79
N THR A 16 -17.22 -34.69 40.90
CA THR A 16 -16.20 -33.64 41.07
C THR A 16 -15.02 -33.89 40.12
N GLY A 17 -14.55 -35.13 40.01
CA GLY A 17 -13.51 -35.51 39.05
C GLY A 17 -13.94 -35.30 37.59
N LEU A 18 -15.19 -35.65 37.25
CA LEU A 18 -15.74 -35.43 35.91
C LEU A 18 -15.88 -33.93 35.59
N ALA A 19 -16.36 -33.13 36.54
CA ALA A 19 -16.46 -31.69 36.40
C ALA A 19 -15.08 -31.05 36.19
N ALA A 20 -14.06 -31.47 36.95
CA ALA A 20 -12.69 -31.01 36.77
C ALA A 20 -12.12 -31.40 35.39
N ALA A 21 -12.39 -32.62 34.91
CA ALA A 21 -11.98 -33.07 33.58
C ALA A 21 -12.64 -32.27 32.45
N ILE A 22 -13.95 -32.02 32.55
CA ILE A 22 -14.69 -31.19 31.59
C ILE A 22 -14.16 -29.75 31.62
N ALA A 23 -13.98 -29.16 32.80
CA ALA A 23 -13.44 -27.81 32.94
C ALA A 23 -12.04 -27.69 32.33
N GLY A 24 -11.16 -28.68 32.57
CA GLY A 24 -9.83 -28.75 31.96
C GLY A 24 -9.91 -28.82 30.43
N TRP A 25 -10.78 -29.68 29.89
CA TRP A 25 -10.97 -29.82 28.44
C TRP A 25 -11.52 -28.54 27.78
N VAL A 26 -12.52 -27.90 28.39
CA VAL A 26 -13.08 -26.61 27.93
C VAL A 26 -12.01 -25.52 27.98
N GLY A 27 -11.21 -25.48 29.05
CA GLY A 27 -10.09 -24.52 29.18
C GLY A 27 -9.06 -24.67 28.06
N LEU A 28 -8.63 -25.89 27.75
CA LEU A 28 -7.68 -26.16 26.67
C LEU A 28 -8.23 -25.75 25.29
N ARG A 29 -9.51 -26.05 25.00
CA ARG A 29 -10.14 -25.64 23.75
C ARG A 29 -10.34 -24.12 23.66
N GLY A 30 -10.73 -23.48 24.76
CA GLY A 30 -10.90 -22.04 24.84
C GLY A 30 -9.59 -21.30 24.54
N LEU A 31 -8.47 -21.76 25.11
CA LEU A 31 -7.15 -21.19 24.85
C LEU A 31 -6.72 -21.31 23.38
N GLY A 32 -6.99 -22.45 22.76
CA GLY A 32 -6.71 -22.66 21.33
C GLY A 32 -7.51 -21.72 20.44
N ALA A 33 -8.82 -21.61 20.69
CA ALA A 33 -9.70 -20.70 19.98
C ALA A 33 -9.27 -19.24 20.15
N TRP A 34 -8.93 -18.84 21.38
CA TRP A 34 -8.46 -17.49 21.68
C TRP A 34 -7.14 -17.15 20.98
N ARG A 35 -6.17 -18.07 20.95
CA ARG A 35 -4.92 -17.86 20.20
C ARG A 35 -5.17 -17.73 18.70
N ALA A 36 -6.03 -18.56 18.14
CA ALA A 36 -6.38 -18.49 16.73
C ALA A 36 -7.08 -17.16 16.40
N GLU A 37 -7.98 -16.70 17.26
CA GLU A 37 -8.63 -15.40 17.13
C GLU A 37 -7.64 -14.23 17.22
N ALA A 38 -6.74 -14.25 18.21
CA ALA A 38 -5.75 -13.20 18.40
C ALA A 38 -4.79 -13.09 17.20
N VAL A 39 -4.36 -14.22 16.63
CA VAL A 39 -3.54 -14.24 15.40
C VAL A 39 -4.35 -13.75 14.21
N GLY A 40 -5.58 -14.22 14.04
CA GLY A 40 -6.46 -13.78 12.96
C GLY A 40 -6.70 -12.27 12.97
N ARG A 41 -6.97 -11.70 14.15
CA ARG A 41 -7.18 -10.26 14.33
C ARG A 41 -5.96 -9.45 13.92
N ARG A 42 -4.76 -9.81 14.40
CA ARG A 42 -3.50 -9.14 14.01
C ARG A 42 -3.23 -9.20 12.51
N LYS A 43 -3.59 -10.31 11.86
CA LYS A 43 -3.46 -10.46 10.40
C LYS A 43 -4.40 -9.50 9.66
N THR A 44 -5.66 -9.41 10.09
CA THR A 44 -6.62 -8.49 9.46
C THR A 44 -6.24 -7.03 9.68
N GLU A 45 -5.88 -6.64 10.90
CA GLU A 45 -5.44 -5.26 11.21
C GLU A 45 -4.27 -4.83 10.33
N LEU A 46 -3.25 -5.70 10.20
CA LEU A 46 -2.11 -5.44 9.31
C LEU A 46 -2.54 -5.39 7.82
N ALA A 47 -3.46 -6.24 7.39
CA ALA A 47 -3.96 -6.25 6.02
C ALA A 47 -4.73 -4.96 5.67
N GLU A 48 -5.54 -4.43 6.60
CA GLU A 48 -6.25 -3.16 6.45
C GLU A 48 -5.28 -1.98 6.38
N GLU A 49 -4.32 -1.92 7.31
CA GLU A 49 -3.29 -0.88 7.37
C GLU A 49 -2.50 -0.81 6.07
N VAL A 50 -1.99 -1.96 5.60
CA VAL A 50 -1.21 -2.07 4.36
C VAL A 50 -2.06 -1.73 3.15
N LEU A 51 -3.27 -2.25 3.03
CA LEU A 51 -4.11 -1.98 1.87
C LEU A 51 -4.45 -0.48 1.77
N ALA A 52 -4.71 0.18 2.89
CA ALA A 52 -4.91 1.63 2.94
C ALA A 52 -3.65 2.41 2.53
N GLN A 53 -2.46 1.98 2.97
CA GLN A 53 -1.19 2.59 2.54
C GLN A 53 -0.95 2.45 1.04
N PHE A 54 -1.28 1.31 0.43
CA PHE A 54 -1.14 1.11 -1.02
C PHE A 54 -2.04 2.04 -1.83
N TYR A 55 -3.30 2.24 -1.42
CA TYR A 55 -4.16 3.21 -2.07
C TYR A 55 -3.65 4.63 -1.91
N ARG A 56 -3.19 5.01 -0.70
CA ARG A 56 -2.56 6.32 -0.48
C ARG A 56 -1.31 6.51 -1.34
N ALA A 57 -0.49 5.48 -1.48
CA ALA A 57 0.72 5.53 -2.31
C ALA A 57 0.39 5.72 -3.79
N ARG A 58 -0.63 5.03 -4.32
CA ARG A 58 -1.13 5.28 -5.68
C ARG A 58 -1.58 6.71 -5.85
N ASP A 59 -2.40 7.20 -4.93
CA ASP A 59 -2.98 8.54 -5.03
C ASP A 59 -1.87 9.61 -4.93
N ALA A 60 -0.87 9.40 -4.06
CA ALA A 60 0.32 10.24 -3.96
C ALA A 60 1.16 10.24 -5.25
N LEU A 61 1.42 9.07 -5.84
CA LEU A 61 2.13 8.96 -7.12
C LEU A 61 1.37 9.64 -8.25
N THR A 62 0.05 9.43 -8.31
CA THR A 62 -0.82 10.06 -9.31
C THR A 62 -0.81 11.58 -9.14
N TRP A 63 -0.97 12.07 -7.91
CA TRP A 63 -0.90 13.48 -7.56
C TRP A 63 0.44 14.12 -7.93
N ALA A 64 1.54 13.47 -7.56
CA ALA A 64 2.88 13.97 -7.83
C ALA A 64 3.12 14.20 -9.32
N ARG A 65 2.58 13.31 -10.16
CA ARG A 65 2.75 13.28 -11.60
C ARG A 65 1.81 14.21 -12.36
N PHE A 66 0.81 14.84 -11.73
CA PHE A 66 -0.04 15.78 -12.46
C PHE A 66 0.75 17.01 -12.92
N PRO A 67 0.78 17.31 -14.23
CA PRO A 67 1.43 18.52 -14.71
C PRO A 67 0.72 19.77 -14.19
N HIS A 68 1.47 20.84 -13.91
CA HIS A 68 0.87 22.10 -13.47
C HIS A 68 0.05 22.70 -14.63
N PRO A 69 -1.15 23.26 -14.40
CA PRO A 69 -1.98 23.87 -15.45
C PRO A 69 -1.21 24.90 -16.30
N ASP A 70 -0.32 25.64 -15.66
CA ASP A 70 0.46 26.72 -16.28
C ASP A 70 1.52 26.23 -17.28
N VAL A 71 1.88 24.94 -17.27
CA VAL A 71 2.86 24.35 -18.21
C VAL A 71 2.28 24.23 -19.62
N PHE A 72 0.96 24.10 -19.73
CA PHE A 72 0.25 23.95 -20.99
C PHE A 72 -0.63 25.16 -21.34
N ALA A 73 -0.68 26.17 -20.46
CA ALA A 73 -1.55 27.33 -20.63
C ALA A 73 -1.11 28.24 -21.78
N ASP A 74 0.20 28.31 -22.07
CA ASP A 74 0.74 29.18 -23.11
C ASP A 74 1.73 28.41 -24.01
N ALA A 75 1.25 27.90 -25.14
CA ALA A 75 2.18 27.55 -26.23
C ALA A 75 2.83 28.86 -26.72
N PRO A 76 4.17 29.01 -26.67
CA PRO A 76 4.83 30.24 -27.10
C PRO A 76 4.52 30.50 -28.57
N SER A 77 4.25 31.78 -28.91
CA SER A 77 4.21 32.18 -30.32
C SER A 77 5.59 31.90 -30.96
N PRO A 78 5.66 31.41 -32.21
CA PRO A 78 6.93 31.08 -32.83
C PRO A 78 7.80 32.34 -32.93
N GLY A 79 8.91 32.39 -32.19
CA GLY A 79 9.91 33.47 -32.27
C GLY A 79 10.18 34.27 -30.99
N ALA A 80 9.49 34.03 -29.88
CA ALA A 80 9.88 34.59 -28.58
C ALA A 80 10.94 33.69 -27.92
N ALA A 81 12.17 34.18 -27.78
CA ALA A 81 13.14 33.61 -26.85
C ALA A 81 12.64 33.97 -25.44
N ASP A 82 11.82 33.09 -24.87
CA ASP A 82 11.16 33.33 -23.60
C ASP A 82 11.93 32.55 -22.53
N ASP A 83 12.97 33.17 -21.95
CA ASP A 83 13.69 32.64 -20.79
C ASP A 83 12.71 32.24 -19.66
N ASP A 84 11.55 32.92 -19.60
CA ASP A 84 10.45 32.63 -18.68
C ASP A 84 9.73 31.30 -18.99
N ALA A 85 9.68 30.83 -20.25
CA ALA A 85 9.05 29.56 -20.60
C ALA A 85 9.91 28.36 -20.17
N GLU A 86 11.22 28.44 -20.40
CA GLU A 86 12.15 27.37 -19.98
C GLU A 86 12.30 27.32 -18.45
N ALA A 87 12.32 28.48 -17.79
CA ALA A 87 12.27 28.57 -16.34
C ALA A 87 10.99 27.92 -15.77
N ARG A 88 9.82 28.18 -16.38
CA ARG A 88 8.54 27.54 -16.02
C ARG A 88 8.58 26.02 -16.19
N ARG A 89 9.15 25.52 -17.28
CA ARG A 89 9.31 24.06 -17.51
C ARG A 89 10.26 23.42 -16.50
N ARG A 90 11.37 24.08 -16.17
CA ARG A 90 12.32 23.61 -15.15
C ARG A 90 11.66 23.55 -13.77
N GLN A 91 10.88 24.58 -13.40
CA GLN A 91 10.10 24.60 -12.16
C GLN A 91 9.03 23.50 -12.15
N ALA A 92 8.38 23.27 -13.29
CA ALA A 92 7.42 22.20 -13.39
C ALA A 92 8.10 20.85 -13.14
N ALA A 93 9.24 20.58 -13.78
CA ALA A 93 9.97 19.31 -13.64
C ALA A 93 10.40 19.01 -12.19
N SER A 94 10.55 20.01 -11.32
CA SER A 94 10.83 19.78 -9.89
C SER A 94 9.59 19.39 -9.08
N ALA A 95 8.38 19.71 -9.56
CA ALA A 95 7.15 19.52 -8.82
C ALA A 95 6.88 18.05 -8.39
N PRO A 96 7.12 17.02 -9.23
CA PRO A 96 6.96 15.63 -8.79
C PRO A 96 7.90 15.26 -7.62
N VAL A 97 9.15 15.73 -7.67
CA VAL A 97 10.14 15.46 -6.61
C VAL A 97 9.72 16.13 -5.30
N GLU A 98 9.31 17.39 -5.35
CA GLU A 98 8.85 18.13 -4.17
C GLU A 98 7.59 17.51 -3.56
N ARG A 99 6.61 17.13 -4.39
CA ARG A 99 5.36 16.50 -3.93
C ARG A 99 5.63 15.16 -3.29
N LEU A 100 6.44 14.28 -3.89
CA LEU A 100 6.80 13.00 -3.29
C LEU A 100 7.67 13.14 -2.04
N SER A 101 8.47 14.20 -1.95
CA SER A 101 9.25 14.49 -0.75
C SER A 101 8.36 14.84 0.45
N ARG A 102 7.20 15.47 0.22
CA ARG A 102 6.21 15.72 1.29
C ARG A 102 5.55 14.44 1.79
N GLU A 103 5.48 13.41 0.94
CA GLU A 103 4.92 12.10 1.25
C GLU A 103 5.98 11.09 1.77
N MET A 104 7.18 11.54 2.12
CA MET A 104 8.28 10.66 2.56
C MET A 104 7.89 9.77 3.75
N ALA A 105 7.06 10.29 4.67
CA ALA A 105 6.57 9.54 5.82
C ALA A 105 5.74 8.31 5.38
N LEU A 106 4.84 8.48 4.41
CA LEU A 106 4.03 7.39 3.86
C LEU A 106 4.90 6.27 3.28
N PHE A 107 5.90 6.61 2.46
CA PHE A 107 6.78 5.60 1.85
C PHE A 107 7.71 4.94 2.87
N SER A 108 8.12 5.66 3.90
CA SER A 108 8.91 5.10 5.01
C SER A 108 8.10 4.10 5.83
N GLU A 109 6.84 4.44 6.14
CA GLU A 109 5.92 3.51 6.81
C GLU A 109 5.61 2.29 5.95
N LEU A 110 5.41 2.47 4.63
CA LEU A 110 5.17 1.38 3.69
C LEU A 110 6.37 0.41 3.69
N GLN A 111 7.60 0.94 3.67
CA GLN A 111 8.81 0.11 3.74
C GLN A 111 8.97 -0.60 5.10
N ALA A 112 8.60 0.03 6.21
CA ALA A 112 8.61 -0.61 7.52
C ALA A 112 7.59 -1.76 7.60
N ASN A 113 6.38 -1.51 7.07
CA ASN A 113 5.30 -2.49 7.05
C ASN A 113 5.60 -3.66 6.12
N ARG A 114 6.44 -3.48 5.10
CA ARG A 114 6.93 -4.58 4.25
C ARG A 114 7.48 -5.75 5.07
N TYR A 115 8.35 -5.49 6.05
CA TYR A 115 8.96 -6.55 6.88
C TYR A 115 7.94 -7.22 7.82
N ARG A 116 7.01 -6.45 8.39
CA ARG A 116 5.90 -6.99 9.18
C ARG A 116 5.01 -7.89 8.32
N PHE A 117 4.74 -7.46 7.09
CA PHE A 117 3.93 -8.21 6.12
C PHE A 117 4.61 -9.52 5.73
N MET A 118 5.91 -9.51 5.44
CA MET A 118 6.70 -10.73 5.16
C MET A 118 6.63 -11.73 6.32
N ALA A 119 6.78 -11.27 7.55
CA ALA A 119 6.78 -12.15 8.72
C ALA A 119 5.43 -12.87 8.89
N VAL A 120 4.34 -12.27 8.42
CA VAL A 120 2.97 -12.76 8.59
C VAL A 120 2.47 -13.57 7.38
N PHE A 121 2.82 -13.15 6.16
CA PHE A 121 2.29 -13.68 4.90
C PHE A 121 3.35 -14.35 4.02
N GLY A 122 4.63 -14.29 4.42
CA GLY A 122 5.75 -14.83 3.66
C GLY A 122 6.39 -13.80 2.74
N GLU A 123 7.65 -14.07 2.36
CA GLU A 123 8.46 -13.19 1.50
C GLU A 123 7.83 -12.90 0.13
N PRO A 124 7.25 -13.88 -0.62
CA PRO A 124 6.67 -13.60 -1.93
C PRO A 124 5.50 -12.59 -1.87
N ALA A 125 4.78 -12.54 -0.76
CA ALA A 125 3.65 -11.64 -0.58
C ALA A 125 4.07 -10.16 -0.45
N ALA A 126 5.36 -9.89 -0.24
CA ALA A 126 5.90 -8.53 -0.12
C ALA A 126 6.33 -7.91 -1.46
N ARG A 127 6.32 -8.67 -2.56
CA ARG A 127 6.69 -8.16 -3.90
C ARG A 127 5.95 -6.86 -4.32
N PRO A 128 4.66 -6.66 -4.01
CA PRO A 128 3.97 -5.41 -4.34
C PRO A 128 4.61 -4.16 -3.72
N PHE A 129 5.28 -4.29 -2.57
CA PHE A 129 5.96 -3.16 -1.93
C PHE A 129 7.14 -2.70 -2.79
N ASP A 130 7.92 -3.65 -3.30
CA ASP A 130 9.08 -3.39 -4.15
C ASP A 130 8.65 -2.69 -5.45
N GLU A 131 7.52 -3.10 -6.04
CA GLU A 131 6.95 -2.45 -7.23
C GLU A 131 6.50 -1.00 -6.99
N ILE A 132 5.87 -0.71 -5.84
CA ILE A 132 5.48 0.66 -5.47
C ILE A 132 6.72 1.54 -5.23
N MET A 133 7.74 1.00 -4.55
CA MET A 133 9.00 1.72 -4.32
C MET A 133 9.74 1.98 -5.63
N ALA A 134 9.82 1.00 -6.52
CA ALA A 134 10.42 1.16 -7.84
C ALA A 134 9.65 2.20 -8.69
N ALA A 135 8.31 2.20 -8.65
CA ALA A 135 7.50 3.21 -9.32
C ALA A 135 7.78 4.62 -8.80
N ARG A 136 7.91 4.80 -7.48
CA ARG A 136 8.33 6.08 -6.87
C ARG A 136 9.69 6.52 -7.37
N ASP A 137 10.66 5.62 -7.34
CA ASP A 137 12.05 5.94 -7.71
C ASP A 137 12.15 6.29 -9.21
N ASP A 138 11.37 5.63 -10.07
CA ASP A 138 11.24 5.99 -11.48
C ASP A 138 10.68 7.40 -11.67
N VAL A 139 9.63 7.79 -10.95
CA VAL A 139 9.08 9.17 -11.02
C VAL A 139 10.15 10.20 -10.62
N VAL A 140 10.85 9.97 -9.51
CA VAL A 140 11.89 10.89 -9.02
C VAL A 140 13.05 10.97 -10.01
N ARG A 141 13.49 9.83 -10.54
CA ARG A 141 14.57 9.75 -11.54
C ARG A 141 14.20 10.52 -12.81
N CYS A 142 13.04 10.23 -13.41
CA CYS A 142 12.60 10.87 -14.65
C CYS A 142 12.40 12.38 -14.47
N ALA A 143 11.84 12.81 -13.34
CA ALA A 143 11.72 14.23 -13.01
C ALA A 143 13.11 14.91 -12.87
N GLY A 144 14.07 14.25 -12.24
CA GLY A 144 15.45 14.75 -12.14
C GLY A 144 16.17 14.79 -13.48
N ASP A 145 15.94 13.81 -14.36
CA ASP A 145 16.44 13.79 -15.74
C ASP A 145 15.87 14.96 -16.54
N LEU A 146 14.56 15.23 -16.43
CA LEU A 146 13.91 16.40 -17.04
C LEU A 146 14.51 17.72 -16.54
N MET A 147 14.67 17.87 -15.22
CA MET A 147 15.29 19.07 -14.63
C MET A 147 16.69 19.33 -15.19
N ARG A 148 17.51 18.28 -15.34
CA ARG A 148 18.85 18.40 -15.95
C ARG A 148 18.77 18.74 -17.43
N SER A 149 17.86 18.11 -18.16
CA SER A 149 17.67 18.38 -19.59
C SER A 149 17.26 19.81 -19.87
N TYR A 150 16.54 20.45 -18.93
CA TYR A 150 16.20 21.86 -18.96
C TYR A 150 17.32 22.76 -18.45
N ALA A 151 18.23 22.27 -17.59
CA ALA A 151 19.39 23.00 -17.07
C ALA A 151 20.50 23.19 -18.11
N ASP A 152 20.63 22.27 -19.05
CA ASP A 152 21.56 22.40 -20.15
C ASP A 152 21.06 23.45 -21.15
N ASP A 153 21.56 24.69 -21.03
CA ASP A 153 21.33 25.83 -21.94
C ASP A 153 21.83 25.60 -23.38
N THR A 154 22.23 24.37 -23.71
CA THR A 154 22.61 24.01 -25.07
C THR A 154 21.31 23.96 -25.89
N PRO A 155 21.10 24.86 -26.87
CA PRO A 155 19.93 24.79 -27.72
C PRO A 155 19.99 23.45 -28.41
N SER A 156 19.15 22.49 -28.02
CA SER A 156 19.15 21.14 -28.56
C SER A 156 18.74 21.22 -30.03
N PRO A 157 19.68 21.18 -30.99
CA PRO A 157 19.34 21.32 -32.40
C PRO A 157 19.05 19.94 -33.00
N THR A 158 19.29 18.87 -32.25
CA THR A 158 19.14 17.49 -32.73
C THR A 158 17.73 17.00 -32.44
N PRO A 159 17.05 16.41 -33.45
CA PRO A 159 15.76 15.74 -33.26
C PRO A 159 15.79 14.68 -32.15
N GLU A 160 16.95 14.05 -31.92
CA GLU A 160 17.17 13.04 -30.88
C GLU A 160 17.00 13.59 -29.46
N ALA A 161 17.51 14.79 -29.18
CA ALA A 161 17.39 15.40 -27.85
C ALA A 161 15.95 15.85 -27.55
N ALA A 162 15.24 16.36 -28.56
CA ALA A 162 13.81 16.65 -28.46
C ALA A 162 12.99 15.37 -28.21
N GLN A 163 13.28 14.29 -28.95
CA GLN A 163 12.62 13.00 -28.75
C GLN A 163 12.90 12.39 -27.38
N ALA A 164 14.13 12.54 -26.85
CA ALA A 164 14.48 12.09 -25.51
C ALA A 164 13.69 12.86 -24.43
N ARG A 165 13.51 14.18 -24.59
CA ARG A 165 12.67 15.01 -23.70
C ARG A 165 11.21 14.57 -23.74
N ASP A 166 10.63 14.43 -24.93
CA ASP A 166 9.25 13.95 -25.11
C ASP A 166 9.04 12.56 -24.46
N GLN A 167 10.05 11.70 -24.52
CA GLN A 167 10.00 10.37 -23.89
C GLN A 167 9.99 10.49 -22.36
N MET A 168 10.85 11.33 -21.78
CA MET A 168 10.90 11.56 -20.33
C MET A 168 9.61 12.21 -19.81
N GLU A 169 9.03 13.15 -20.56
CA GLU A 169 7.74 13.75 -20.22
C GLU A 169 6.64 12.71 -20.17
N ARG A 170 6.55 11.82 -21.18
CA ARG A 170 5.61 10.68 -21.17
C ARG A 170 5.82 9.75 -19.99
N GLU A 171 7.05 9.44 -19.62
CA GLU A 171 7.37 8.57 -18.47
C GLU A 171 6.90 9.20 -17.15
N VAL A 172 7.11 10.50 -16.96
CA VAL A 172 6.58 11.24 -15.79
C VAL A 172 5.04 11.33 -15.84
N GLY A 173 4.41 11.12 -16.99
CA GLY A 173 2.96 11.13 -17.18
C GLY A 173 2.45 12.43 -17.84
N TRP A 174 3.35 13.23 -18.39
CA TRP A 174 3.09 14.49 -19.07
C TRP A 174 3.07 14.22 -20.57
N GLY A 175 1.99 13.62 -21.09
CA GLY A 175 1.91 13.22 -22.50
C GLY A 175 0.65 12.46 -22.88
N ALA A 176 0.52 12.11 -24.17
CA ALA A 176 -0.67 11.47 -24.73
C ALA A 176 -0.96 10.07 -24.12
N ARG A 177 -2.26 9.80 -23.99
CA ARG A 177 -2.95 8.86 -23.09
C ARG A 177 -2.72 7.35 -23.33
N ASP A 178 -1.90 6.94 -24.28
CA ASP A 178 -2.06 5.59 -24.85
C ASP A 178 -1.39 4.47 -24.04
N ALA A 179 -0.45 4.78 -23.13
CA ALA A 179 -0.04 3.87 -22.05
C ALA A 179 0.79 4.61 -20.99
N ASP A 180 0.30 4.69 -19.75
CA ASP A 180 1.10 5.10 -18.58
C ASP A 180 1.70 3.85 -17.92
N PRO A 181 2.98 3.51 -18.18
CA PRO A 181 3.60 2.28 -17.66
C PRO A 181 3.72 2.30 -16.13
N ILE A 182 3.90 3.48 -15.52
CA ILE A 182 4.00 3.61 -14.07
C ILE A 182 2.62 3.35 -13.45
N ALA A 183 1.55 3.95 -13.99
CA ALA A 183 0.19 3.69 -13.48
C ALA A 183 -0.18 2.21 -13.63
N GLN A 184 0.15 1.57 -14.76
CA GLN A 184 -0.11 0.15 -14.96
C GLN A 184 0.61 -0.74 -13.94
N ARG A 185 1.89 -0.43 -13.63
CA ARG A 185 2.67 -1.14 -12.61
C ARG A 185 2.10 -0.93 -11.21
N VAL A 186 1.74 0.29 -10.85
CA VAL A 186 1.10 0.62 -9.58
C VAL A 186 -0.22 -0.13 -9.42
N ASP A 187 -1.07 -0.12 -10.45
CA ASP A 187 -2.34 -0.85 -10.44
C ASP A 187 -2.14 -2.37 -10.38
N ALA A 188 -1.09 -2.90 -11.01
CA ALA A 188 -0.73 -4.31 -10.90
C ALA A 188 -0.30 -4.67 -9.47
N ALA A 189 0.52 -3.83 -8.82
CA ALA A 189 0.92 -4.00 -7.43
C ALA A 189 -0.30 -3.94 -6.48
N ILE A 190 -1.23 -3.01 -6.72
CA ILE A 190 -2.49 -2.93 -5.95
C ILE A 190 -3.31 -4.20 -6.10
N ARG A 191 -3.53 -4.67 -7.34
CA ARG A 191 -4.28 -5.92 -7.57
C ARG A 191 -3.62 -7.11 -6.88
N GLU A 192 -2.29 -7.13 -6.84
CA GLU A 192 -1.55 -8.20 -6.16
C GLU A 192 -1.69 -8.15 -4.65
N ILE A 193 -1.53 -6.97 -4.02
CA ILE A 193 -1.71 -6.86 -2.56
C ILE A 193 -3.17 -7.11 -2.16
N GLU A 194 -4.14 -6.69 -2.99
CA GLU A 194 -5.57 -6.96 -2.78
C GLU A 194 -5.89 -8.45 -2.71
N ARG A 195 -5.24 -9.28 -3.55
CA ARG A 195 -5.44 -10.74 -3.51
C ARG A 195 -5.05 -11.35 -2.17
N THR A 196 -4.09 -10.75 -1.48
CA THR A 196 -3.64 -11.20 -0.15
C THR A 196 -4.52 -10.61 0.96
N CYS A 197 -4.81 -9.30 0.90
CA CYS A 197 -5.48 -8.60 1.99
C CYS A 197 -7.01 -8.76 1.98
N ARG A 198 -7.67 -8.65 0.81
CA ARG A 198 -9.15 -8.62 0.73
C ARG A 198 -9.83 -9.86 1.33
N PRO A 199 -9.36 -11.10 1.09
CA PRO A 199 -10.00 -12.27 1.68
C PRO A 199 -10.07 -12.24 3.21
N LEU A 200 -9.05 -11.67 3.87
CA LEU A 200 -8.95 -11.58 5.32
C LEU A 200 -9.88 -10.51 5.89
N ILE A 201 -10.04 -9.41 5.17
CA ILE A 201 -10.92 -8.29 5.53
C ILE A 201 -12.39 -8.70 5.33
N ASP A 202 -12.71 -9.31 4.19
CA ASP A 202 -14.06 -9.74 3.86
C ASP A 202 -14.56 -10.84 4.79
N GLU A 203 -13.68 -11.73 5.26
CA GLU A 203 -14.04 -12.76 6.22
C GLU A 203 -14.53 -12.16 7.54
N VAL A 204 -13.86 -11.12 8.04
CA VAL A 204 -14.24 -10.41 9.27
C VAL A 204 -15.58 -9.70 9.09
N HIS A 205 -15.72 -8.90 8.03
CA HIS A 205 -16.99 -8.22 7.73
C HIS A 205 -18.17 -9.18 7.56
N ARG A 206 -17.93 -10.37 7.01
CA ARG A 206 -18.96 -11.42 6.90
C ARG A 206 -19.37 -11.93 8.27
N LYS A 207 -18.42 -12.26 9.16
CA LYS A 207 -18.71 -12.74 10.52
C LYS A 207 -19.52 -11.71 11.31
N ASP A 208 -19.17 -10.43 11.22
CA ASP A 208 -19.85 -9.35 11.91
C ASP A 208 -21.30 -9.16 11.43
N ARG A 209 -21.53 -9.21 10.11
CA ARG A 209 -22.89 -9.14 9.55
C ARG A 209 -23.78 -10.28 10.03
N PHE A 210 -23.24 -11.49 10.19
CA PHE A 210 -24.00 -12.64 10.70
C PHE A 210 -24.26 -12.60 12.20
N ALA A 211 -23.41 -11.92 12.98
CA ALA A 211 -23.66 -11.69 14.41
C ALA A 211 -24.80 -10.68 14.61
N ARG A 212 -24.80 -9.57 13.88
CA ARG A 212 -25.84 -8.52 13.97
C ARG A 212 -27.23 -8.96 13.52
N LYS A 213 -27.35 -9.97 12.64
CA LYS A 213 -28.66 -10.51 12.21
C LYS A 213 -29.26 -11.53 13.19
N ARG A 214 -28.51 -11.96 14.21
CA ARG A 214 -28.91 -13.00 15.17
C ARG A 214 -29.14 -12.49 16.59
N GLY A 215 -28.88 -11.22 16.86
CA GLY A 215 -29.25 -10.51 18.09
C GLY A 215 -30.40 -9.57 17.82
#